data_AF-A0A938HAH8-F1
#
_entry.id   AF-A0A938HAH8-F1
#
_cell.length_a   1.000
_cell.length_b   1.000
_cell.length_c   1.000
_cell.angle_alpha   90.00
_cell.angle_beta   90.00
_cell.angle_gamma   90.00
#
_symmetry.space_group_name_H-M   'P 1'
#
loop_
_entity.id
_entity.type
_entity.pdbx_description
1 polymer ?
#
loop_
_entity_poly.entity_id
_entity_poly.type
_entity_poly.pdbx_seq_one_letter_code
_entity_poly.pdbx_strand_id
1 'polypeptide(L)'
;MGAISIIDPVLNLNGSATPVGGVYSGTGVSLNGSTYEFDPSSAGAGTFTLTYTYVNSNGCTTVATNSITVTVPEYNIWSGNGSWTSAGNWTLGVPSSGQNVRISSGTVSVNTNATVNKMQVLSGATVNIGSSSHTGTSYSITVNDSLVNNGGINVLNPVSATSSINENHLVQGTGSILTGSGSSNFTKWTGNTNDTIYNYHSSPVSGFTIGGLGATDTRNHYTYNASTGWVSPGLSAIMTPGIGYSSTGTTAGRIVYSANGSNRFNNGNITAVVSGDTTPGRRGWNLVGNPYPSSISAATFLADNPDLFQAVWFWSQRVASTWPFGTLNGDYASWNLTGGIAGSQGGAIPNGQISAGQGIFIKIPTANYTLNAVSFNNGQRTNSNATVFRTQSMEKAWIDLTGPNNAFNQTLIAFSQATSQGFDSQFDAEKQKGNDRIALYSMLNNVDMGIQALAERSSTLERVSLGLDAAVNGTYQFALAQSEGFPVGTVISIKDFATGILHNLTTAPYNFSISQSGALRNRFEVQFNGQISSTSNPTISPLYVFITNQRLQIGGLDDTEKIKLIEIVDITGKVVYSRRMEGESTYQPVELNYNQGVYFARIVTDRQQIIRKFLLNQ
;
A
#
# COMPACT_ATOMS: atom_id res chain seq x y z
N MET A 1 -4.65 -46.24 -31.40
CA MET A 1 -5.68 -45.19 -31.66
C MET A 1 -4.97 -43.84 -31.66
N GLY A 2 -5.59 -42.78 -32.20
CA GLY A 2 -5.02 -41.42 -32.18
C GLY A 2 -5.05 -40.76 -30.80
N ALA A 3 -4.66 -39.49 -30.72
CA ALA A 3 -4.87 -38.68 -29.54
C ALA A 3 -6.31 -38.15 -29.50
N ILE A 4 -6.93 -38.15 -28.32
CA ILE A 4 -8.26 -37.60 -28.04
C ILE A 4 -8.21 -36.67 -26.83
N SER A 5 -9.27 -35.91 -26.58
CA SER A 5 -9.37 -34.96 -25.48
C SER A 5 -10.13 -35.54 -24.29
N ILE A 6 -9.82 -35.09 -23.07
CA ILE A 6 -10.54 -35.48 -21.84
C ILE A 6 -12.02 -35.08 -21.85
N ILE A 7 -12.43 -34.17 -22.74
CA ILE A 7 -13.81 -33.73 -22.94
C ILE A 7 -14.50 -34.37 -24.14
N ASP A 8 -13.82 -35.27 -24.85
CA ASP A 8 -14.43 -35.97 -25.98
C ASP A 8 -15.49 -36.96 -25.48
N PRO A 9 -16.55 -37.23 -26.27
CA PRO A 9 -17.57 -38.19 -25.91
C PRO A 9 -16.99 -39.60 -25.73
N VAL A 10 -17.67 -40.42 -24.94
CA VAL A 10 -17.36 -41.82 -24.74
C VAL A 10 -17.22 -42.55 -26.08
N LEU A 11 -16.09 -43.25 -26.27
CA LEU A 11 -15.76 -43.96 -27.50
C LEU A 11 -16.27 -45.41 -27.43
N ASN A 12 -17.08 -45.80 -28.41
CA ASN A 12 -17.49 -47.19 -28.57
C ASN A 12 -16.33 -48.05 -29.13
N LEU A 13 -15.96 -49.11 -28.41
CA LEU A 13 -14.87 -50.03 -28.79
C LEU A 13 -15.37 -51.27 -29.54
N ASN A 14 -16.66 -51.56 -29.55
CA ASN A 14 -17.19 -52.74 -30.23
C ASN A 14 -16.87 -52.71 -31.73
N GLY A 15 -16.44 -53.85 -32.28
CA GLY A 15 -16.04 -53.95 -33.69
C GLY A 15 -14.69 -53.31 -34.04
N SER A 16 -14.01 -52.67 -33.08
CA SER A 16 -12.67 -52.08 -33.30
C SER A 16 -11.53 -53.11 -33.35
N ALA A 17 -11.81 -54.37 -33.01
CA ALA A 17 -10.87 -55.50 -33.03
C ALA A 17 -11.51 -56.72 -33.71
N THR A 18 -10.68 -57.57 -34.31
CA THR A 18 -11.10 -58.80 -34.98
C THR A 18 -10.33 -60.01 -34.44
N PRO A 19 -10.95 -61.18 -34.24
CA PRO A 19 -12.39 -61.51 -34.40
C PRO A 19 -13.31 -60.76 -33.41
N VAL A 20 -14.60 -60.56 -33.73
CA VAL A 20 -15.58 -59.88 -32.85
C VAL A 20 -16.02 -60.79 -31.70
N GLY A 21 -16.36 -60.21 -30.54
CA GLY A 21 -16.92 -60.92 -29.38
C GLY A 21 -15.94 -61.16 -28.23
N GLY A 22 -14.77 -60.53 -28.28
CA GLY A 22 -13.79 -60.51 -27.19
C GLY A 22 -14.04 -59.41 -26.16
N VAL A 23 -13.20 -59.39 -25.13
CA VAL A 23 -13.29 -58.52 -23.95
C VAL A 23 -12.26 -57.40 -24.05
N TYR A 24 -12.71 -56.15 -23.89
CA TYR A 24 -11.81 -55.00 -23.73
C TYR A 24 -11.52 -54.71 -22.26
N SER A 25 -10.31 -54.28 -21.97
CA SER A 25 -9.86 -53.87 -20.63
C SER A 25 -8.79 -52.78 -20.71
N GLY A 26 -8.64 -52.01 -19.64
CA GLY A 26 -7.70 -50.89 -19.54
C GLY A 26 -8.28 -49.75 -18.71
N THR A 27 -7.44 -48.80 -18.32
CA THR A 27 -7.90 -47.57 -17.64
C THR A 27 -8.87 -46.81 -18.54
N GLY A 28 -10.02 -46.39 -18.00
CA GLY A 28 -11.09 -45.72 -18.75
C GLY A 28 -11.97 -46.66 -19.58
N VAL A 29 -11.70 -47.96 -19.63
CA VAL A 29 -12.57 -48.93 -20.31
C VAL A 29 -13.60 -49.47 -19.33
N SER A 30 -14.87 -49.45 -19.73
CA SER A 30 -15.96 -50.07 -18.98
C SER A 30 -16.91 -50.83 -19.92
N LEU A 31 -17.69 -51.75 -19.36
CA LEU A 31 -18.75 -52.46 -20.07
C LEU A 31 -20.09 -51.81 -19.70
N ASN A 32 -20.77 -51.21 -20.68
CA ASN A 32 -22.08 -50.59 -20.53
C ASN A 32 -23.12 -51.40 -21.32
N GLY A 33 -23.89 -52.22 -20.61
CA GLY A 33 -24.77 -53.22 -21.23
C GLY A 33 -23.97 -54.27 -22.01
N SER A 34 -24.04 -54.23 -23.35
CA SER A 34 -23.29 -55.12 -24.25
C SER A 34 -22.20 -54.39 -25.05
N THR A 35 -21.88 -53.16 -24.66
CA THR A 35 -20.91 -52.31 -25.37
C THR A 35 -19.72 -51.99 -24.49
N TYR A 36 -18.52 -52.36 -24.96
CA TYR A 36 -17.30 -51.86 -24.36
C TYR A 36 -17.07 -50.42 -24.80
N GLU A 37 -16.86 -49.56 -23.82
CA GLU A 37 -16.75 -48.11 -23.98
C GLU A 37 -15.44 -47.63 -23.35
N PHE A 38 -14.76 -46.70 -24.01
CA PHE A 38 -13.66 -45.94 -23.43
C PHE A 38 -14.14 -44.53 -23.09
N ASP A 39 -14.11 -44.17 -21.81
CA ASP A 39 -14.42 -42.83 -21.32
C ASP A 39 -13.11 -42.05 -21.09
N PRO A 40 -12.79 -41.04 -21.92
CA PRO A 40 -11.59 -40.23 -21.76
C PRO A 40 -11.55 -39.46 -20.45
N SER A 41 -12.71 -39.05 -19.95
CA SER A 41 -12.84 -38.29 -18.70
C SER A 41 -12.54 -39.16 -17.47
N SER A 42 -12.94 -40.44 -17.52
CA SER A 42 -12.59 -41.44 -16.51
C SER A 42 -11.12 -41.82 -16.55
N ALA A 43 -10.52 -41.90 -17.75
CA ALA A 43 -9.11 -42.23 -17.90
C ALA A 43 -8.17 -41.13 -17.37
N GLY A 44 -8.57 -39.85 -17.52
CA GLY A 44 -7.71 -38.71 -17.24
C GLY A 44 -6.68 -38.45 -18.34
N ALA A 45 -5.87 -37.41 -18.22
CA ALA A 45 -4.83 -37.11 -19.21
C ALA A 45 -3.65 -38.09 -19.09
N GLY A 46 -3.18 -38.61 -20.22
CA GLY A 46 -2.09 -39.59 -20.25
C GLY A 46 -2.17 -40.52 -21.46
N THR A 47 -1.20 -41.42 -21.55
CA THR A 47 -1.22 -42.50 -22.56
C THR A 47 -1.59 -43.81 -21.88
N PHE A 48 -2.65 -44.45 -22.35
CA PHE A 48 -3.19 -45.69 -21.79
C PHE A 48 -3.09 -46.82 -22.81
N THR A 49 -2.80 -48.02 -22.31
CA THR A 49 -2.85 -49.24 -23.13
C THR A 49 -4.21 -49.90 -22.98
N LEU A 50 -4.91 -50.09 -24.09
CA LEU A 50 -6.15 -50.83 -24.17
C LEU A 50 -5.84 -52.25 -24.62
N THR A 51 -6.39 -53.23 -23.91
CA THR A 51 -6.15 -54.66 -24.15
C THR A 51 -7.43 -55.33 -24.59
N TYR A 52 -7.39 -56.02 -25.73
CA TYR A 52 -8.46 -56.85 -26.25
C TYR A 52 -8.09 -58.32 -26.12
N THR A 53 -8.96 -59.12 -25.50
CA THR A 53 -8.77 -60.58 -25.32
C THR A 53 -9.90 -61.34 -25.99
N TYR A 54 -9.57 -62.25 -26.90
CA TYR A 54 -10.54 -63.12 -27.57
C TYR A 54 -10.22 -64.58 -27.34
N VAL A 55 -11.25 -65.37 -26.97
CA VAL A 55 -11.17 -66.82 -26.80
C VAL A 55 -12.02 -67.48 -27.89
N ASN A 56 -11.40 -68.33 -28.72
CA ASN A 56 -12.14 -69.04 -29.77
C ASN A 56 -12.92 -70.24 -29.24
N SER A 57 -13.71 -70.90 -30.10
CA SER A 57 -14.51 -72.08 -29.74
C SER A 57 -13.71 -73.27 -29.21
N ASN A 58 -12.41 -73.30 -29.48
CA ASN A 58 -11.49 -74.36 -29.05
C ASN A 58 -10.73 -73.98 -27.76
N GLY A 59 -11.07 -72.85 -27.12
CA GLY A 59 -10.44 -72.38 -25.89
C GLY A 59 -9.08 -71.70 -26.07
N CYS A 60 -8.65 -71.39 -27.30
CA CYS A 60 -7.40 -70.67 -27.52
C CYS A 60 -7.59 -69.17 -27.31
N THR A 61 -6.75 -68.57 -26.45
CA THR A 61 -6.78 -67.14 -26.14
C THR A 61 -5.80 -66.36 -27.03
N THR A 62 -6.27 -65.28 -27.62
CA THR A 62 -5.45 -64.29 -28.33
C THR A 62 -5.60 -62.92 -27.68
N VAL A 63 -4.51 -62.17 -27.61
CA VAL A 63 -4.48 -60.84 -26.99
C VAL A 63 -3.89 -59.84 -27.98
N ALA A 64 -4.55 -58.69 -28.11
CA ALA A 64 -4.05 -57.54 -28.85
C ALA A 64 -4.04 -56.31 -27.95
N THR A 65 -3.05 -55.44 -28.14
CA THR A 65 -2.92 -54.19 -27.38
C THR A 65 -2.84 -52.99 -28.31
N ASN A 66 -3.40 -51.86 -27.91
CA ASN A 66 -3.26 -50.60 -28.62
C ASN A 66 -3.15 -49.45 -27.61
N SER A 67 -2.36 -48.43 -27.92
CA SER A 67 -2.28 -47.23 -27.09
C SER A 67 -3.28 -46.17 -27.52
N ILE A 68 -3.81 -45.43 -26.56
CA ILE A 68 -4.61 -44.21 -26.74
C ILE A 68 -4.02 -43.09 -25.89
N THR A 69 -3.94 -41.88 -26.44
CA THR A 69 -3.45 -40.71 -25.69
C THR A 69 -4.61 -39.77 -25.43
N VAL A 70 -4.85 -39.44 -24.17
CA VAL A 70 -5.85 -38.46 -23.74
C VAL A 70 -5.12 -37.17 -23.36
N THR A 71 -5.54 -36.06 -23.95
CA THR A 71 -4.95 -34.72 -23.74
C THR A 71 -5.95 -33.80 -23.03
N VAL A 72 -5.44 -32.75 -22.39
CA VAL A 72 -6.28 -31.67 -21.86
C VAL A 72 -6.33 -30.56 -22.92
N PRO A 73 -7.52 -29.99 -23.23
CA PRO A 73 -7.61 -28.82 -24.08
C PRO A 73 -6.69 -27.70 -23.58
N GLU A 74 -6.02 -27.01 -24.51
CA GLU A 74 -5.17 -25.87 -24.17
C GLU A 74 -5.95 -24.78 -23.42
N TYR A 75 -7.24 -24.61 -23.76
CA TYR A 75 -8.14 -23.61 -23.20
C TYR A 75 -9.36 -24.26 -22.55
N ASN A 76 -9.73 -23.77 -21.37
CA ASN A 76 -11.07 -23.93 -20.84
C ASN A 76 -11.99 -22.91 -21.52
N ILE A 77 -13.02 -23.38 -22.22
CA ILE A 77 -13.83 -22.54 -23.11
C ILE A 77 -15.14 -22.19 -22.42
N TRP A 78 -15.45 -20.88 -22.37
CA TRP A 78 -16.75 -20.37 -21.98
C TRP A 78 -17.65 -20.17 -23.21
N SER A 79 -18.84 -20.77 -23.16
CA SER A 79 -19.90 -20.59 -24.17
C SER A 79 -21.26 -20.45 -23.50
N GLY A 80 -21.66 -19.22 -23.17
CA GLY A 80 -22.94 -18.98 -22.50
C GLY A 80 -23.08 -17.58 -21.92
N ASN A 81 -24.10 -17.40 -21.07
CA ASN A 81 -24.33 -16.16 -20.33
C ASN A 81 -24.40 -16.47 -18.83
N GLY A 82 -23.84 -15.60 -18.00
CA GLY A 82 -23.99 -15.68 -16.54
C GLY A 82 -22.69 -15.54 -15.76
N SER A 83 -22.71 -16.08 -14.54
CA SER A 83 -21.63 -15.97 -13.56
C SER A 83 -20.38 -16.74 -13.97
N TRP A 84 -19.18 -16.20 -13.74
CA TRP A 84 -17.90 -16.91 -13.92
C TRP A 84 -17.90 -18.28 -13.24
N THR A 85 -18.60 -18.40 -12.11
CA THR A 85 -18.72 -19.64 -11.31
C THR A 85 -19.75 -20.65 -11.84
N SER A 86 -20.43 -20.37 -12.95
CA SER A 86 -21.37 -21.31 -13.58
C SER A 86 -20.62 -22.40 -14.35
N ALA A 87 -20.33 -23.51 -13.69
CA ALA A 87 -19.54 -24.62 -14.25
C ALA A 87 -20.07 -25.14 -15.61
N GLY A 88 -21.39 -25.18 -15.81
CA GLY A 88 -22.01 -25.67 -17.06
C GLY A 88 -21.75 -24.80 -18.30
N ASN A 89 -21.25 -23.58 -18.12
CA ASN A 89 -20.83 -22.73 -19.25
C ASN A 89 -19.36 -22.97 -19.64
N TRP A 90 -18.60 -23.74 -18.86
CA TRP A 90 -17.18 -24.03 -19.08
C TRP A 90 -16.95 -25.48 -19.50
N THR A 91 -16.13 -25.70 -20.52
CA THR A 91 -15.80 -27.06 -21.00
C THR A 91 -15.06 -27.91 -19.97
N LEU A 92 -14.32 -27.29 -19.05
CA LEU A 92 -13.55 -27.98 -17.99
C LEU A 92 -14.02 -27.59 -16.58
N GLY A 93 -15.28 -27.16 -16.43
CA GLY A 93 -15.78 -26.59 -15.17
C GLY A 93 -15.17 -25.23 -14.84
N VAL A 94 -15.46 -24.69 -13.65
CA VAL A 94 -14.98 -23.34 -13.27
C VAL A 94 -13.45 -23.29 -13.31
N PRO A 95 -12.83 -22.32 -14.01
CA PRO A 95 -11.39 -22.28 -14.17
C PRO A 95 -10.63 -22.20 -12.83
N SER A 96 -9.61 -23.02 -12.67
CA SER A 96 -8.66 -22.94 -11.55
C SER A 96 -7.52 -21.96 -11.84
N SER A 97 -6.80 -21.55 -10.79
CA SER A 97 -5.68 -20.61 -10.92
C SER A 97 -4.63 -21.11 -11.91
N GLY A 98 -4.24 -20.26 -12.86
CA GLY A 98 -3.23 -20.58 -13.87
C GLY A 98 -3.73 -21.36 -15.08
N GLN A 99 -5.03 -21.68 -15.19
CA GLN A 99 -5.58 -22.22 -16.42
C GLN A 99 -5.67 -21.14 -17.52
N ASN A 100 -5.55 -21.55 -18.78
CA ASN A 100 -5.89 -20.68 -19.91
C ASN A 100 -7.39 -20.72 -20.15
N VAL A 101 -7.99 -19.57 -20.42
CA VAL A 101 -9.42 -19.44 -20.68
C VAL A 101 -9.70 -18.79 -22.03
N ARG A 102 -10.77 -19.22 -22.68
CA ARG A 102 -11.27 -18.61 -23.91
C ARG A 102 -12.76 -18.35 -23.78
N ILE A 103 -13.17 -17.10 -23.87
CA ILE A 103 -14.57 -16.70 -23.94
C ILE A 103 -14.96 -16.71 -25.42
N SER A 104 -15.59 -17.79 -25.87
CA SER A 104 -15.89 -17.98 -27.30
C SER A 104 -17.13 -17.21 -27.74
N SER A 105 -18.12 -17.07 -26.85
CA SER A 105 -19.39 -16.40 -27.12
C SER A 105 -20.12 -16.02 -25.83
N GLY A 106 -21.10 -15.12 -25.95
CA GLY A 106 -21.96 -14.70 -24.85
C GLY A 106 -21.26 -13.78 -23.84
N THR A 107 -21.84 -13.65 -22.65
CA THR A 107 -21.38 -12.71 -21.62
C THR A 107 -21.03 -13.43 -20.32
N VAL A 108 -19.78 -13.31 -19.89
CA VAL A 108 -19.34 -13.77 -18.57
C VAL A 108 -19.30 -12.61 -17.57
N SER A 109 -19.90 -12.82 -16.40
CA SER A 109 -19.87 -11.89 -15.28
C SER A 109 -18.92 -12.40 -14.20
N VAL A 110 -17.77 -11.76 -14.06
CA VAL A 110 -16.77 -12.06 -13.03
C VAL A 110 -17.23 -11.44 -11.71
N ASN A 111 -17.80 -12.29 -10.86
CA ASN A 111 -18.33 -12.00 -9.52
C ASN A 111 -17.55 -12.74 -8.43
N THR A 112 -16.29 -13.07 -8.71
CA THR A 112 -15.32 -13.62 -7.77
C THR A 112 -13.92 -13.18 -8.21
N ASN A 113 -12.94 -13.26 -7.31
CA ASN A 113 -11.56 -13.05 -7.70
C ASN A 113 -11.06 -14.28 -8.46
N ALA A 114 -10.65 -14.08 -9.72
CA ALA A 114 -10.15 -15.13 -10.59
C ALA A 114 -8.71 -14.84 -11.01
N THR A 115 -7.90 -15.90 -11.15
CA THR A 115 -6.55 -15.83 -11.72
C THR A 115 -6.45 -16.85 -12.85
N VAL A 116 -6.00 -16.41 -14.01
CA VAL A 116 -5.83 -17.24 -15.21
C VAL A 116 -4.44 -16.98 -15.79
N ASN A 117 -3.92 -17.94 -16.55
CA ASN A 117 -2.64 -17.76 -17.21
C ASN A 117 -2.80 -16.92 -18.49
N LYS A 118 -3.55 -17.45 -19.47
CA LYS A 118 -3.93 -16.73 -20.69
C LYS A 118 -5.43 -16.51 -20.76
N MET A 119 -5.87 -15.39 -21.32
CA MET A 119 -7.27 -15.13 -21.63
C MET A 119 -7.43 -14.71 -23.08
N GLN A 120 -8.40 -15.32 -23.77
CA GLN A 120 -8.86 -14.89 -25.09
C GLN A 120 -10.34 -14.53 -25.03
N VAL A 121 -10.70 -13.34 -25.50
CA VAL A 121 -12.10 -12.91 -25.66
C VAL A 121 -12.34 -12.78 -27.15
N LEU A 122 -13.17 -13.66 -27.72
CA LEU A 122 -13.45 -13.65 -29.15
C LEU A 122 -14.48 -12.57 -29.53
N SER A 123 -14.54 -12.23 -30.81
CA SER A 123 -15.56 -11.32 -31.34
C SER A 123 -16.96 -11.82 -30.99
N GLY A 124 -17.83 -10.92 -30.51
CA GLY A 124 -19.17 -11.24 -30.04
C GLY A 124 -19.26 -11.77 -28.61
N ALA A 125 -18.12 -12.00 -27.93
CA ALA A 125 -18.08 -12.32 -26.50
C ALA A 125 -17.82 -11.08 -25.64
N THR A 126 -18.31 -11.09 -24.41
CA THR A 126 -18.12 -10.00 -23.43
C THR A 126 -17.70 -10.52 -22.06
N VAL A 127 -16.74 -9.85 -21.43
CA VAL A 127 -16.34 -10.04 -20.03
C VAL A 127 -16.74 -8.81 -19.22
N ASN A 128 -17.60 -8.99 -18.22
CA ASN A 128 -17.95 -7.96 -17.25
C ASN A 128 -17.28 -8.28 -15.92
N ILE A 129 -16.37 -7.42 -15.46
CA ILE A 129 -15.70 -7.56 -14.16
C ILE A 129 -16.46 -6.74 -13.13
N GLY A 130 -17.09 -7.46 -12.20
CA GLY A 130 -18.01 -6.92 -11.24
C GLY A 130 -19.34 -6.46 -11.84
N SER A 131 -20.07 -5.64 -11.08
CA SER A 131 -21.37 -5.11 -11.44
C SER A 131 -21.40 -3.59 -11.26
N SER A 132 -22.25 -2.93 -12.04
CA SER A 132 -22.54 -1.49 -11.85
C SER A 132 -23.31 -1.20 -10.56
N SER A 133 -23.92 -2.20 -9.93
CA SER A 133 -24.54 -2.11 -8.61
C SER A 133 -23.50 -2.19 -7.49
N HIS A 134 -23.63 -1.31 -6.49
CA HIS A 134 -22.76 -1.28 -5.32
C HIS A 134 -23.12 -2.40 -4.34
N THR A 135 -22.28 -3.42 -4.26
CA THR A 135 -22.43 -4.54 -3.32
C THR A 135 -21.45 -4.47 -2.16
N GLY A 136 -20.66 -3.39 -2.06
CA GLY A 136 -19.57 -3.28 -1.10
C GLY A 136 -18.43 -4.28 -1.32
N THR A 137 -18.43 -5.07 -2.40
CA THR A 137 -17.43 -6.09 -2.71
C THR A 137 -16.72 -5.76 -4.03
N SER A 138 -15.39 -5.86 -4.04
CA SER A 138 -14.58 -5.78 -5.25
C SER A 138 -14.27 -7.16 -5.81
N TYR A 139 -14.27 -7.26 -7.13
CA TYR A 139 -13.91 -8.43 -7.91
C TYR A 139 -12.74 -8.11 -8.84
N SER A 140 -11.96 -9.14 -9.12
CA SER A 140 -10.80 -9.01 -9.99
C SER A 140 -10.66 -10.19 -10.91
N ILE A 141 -10.06 -9.94 -12.07
CA ILE A 141 -9.47 -10.99 -12.88
C ILE A 141 -8.00 -10.67 -13.12
N THR A 142 -7.14 -11.61 -12.77
CA THR A 142 -5.70 -11.54 -12.98
C THR A 142 -5.31 -12.42 -14.15
N VAL A 143 -4.65 -11.85 -15.16
CA VAL A 143 -4.14 -12.56 -16.34
C VAL A 143 -2.62 -12.52 -16.30
N ASN A 144 -1.97 -13.64 -16.03
CA ASN A 144 -0.52 -13.67 -15.78
C ASN A 144 0.33 -13.49 -17.04
N ASP A 145 -0.08 -14.11 -18.14
CA ASP A 145 0.70 -14.19 -19.39
C ASP A 145 0.05 -13.34 -20.50
N SER A 146 -0.87 -13.86 -21.32
CA SER A 146 -1.39 -13.10 -22.46
C SER A 146 -2.90 -12.82 -22.36
N LEU A 147 -3.31 -11.59 -22.65
CA LEU A 147 -4.71 -11.21 -22.88
C LEU A 147 -4.90 -10.81 -24.35
N VAL A 148 -5.74 -11.57 -25.07
CA VAL A 148 -6.18 -11.21 -26.43
C VAL A 148 -7.64 -10.80 -26.37
N ASN A 149 -7.93 -9.52 -26.57
CA ASN A 149 -9.29 -8.98 -26.57
C ASN A 149 -9.75 -8.63 -27.99
N ASN A 150 -10.60 -9.48 -28.58
CA ASN A 150 -11.31 -9.21 -29.84
C ASN A 150 -12.83 -9.03 -29.64
N GLY A 151 -13.32 -9.15 -28.40
CA GLY A 151 -14.72 -8.95 -28.02
C GLY A 151 -14.90 -7.66 -27.23
N GLY A 152 -15.53 -7.74 -26.06
CA GLY A 152 -15.63 -6.63 -25.11
C GLY A 152 -15.15 -6.99 -23.70
N ILE A 153 -14.44 -6.08 -23.06
CA ILE A 153 -14.08 -6.18 -21.64
C ILE A 153 -14.51 -4.91 -20.92
N ASN A 154 -15.32 -5.06 -19.88
CA ASN A 154 -15.84 -3.98 -19.06
C ASN A 154 -15.40 -4.17 -17.60
N VAL A 155 -14.69 -3.20 -17.04
CA VAL A 155 -14.41 -3.08 -15.61
C VAL A 155 -15.43 -2.12 -15.01
N LEU A 156 -16.39 -2.67 -14.27
CA LEU A 156 -17.59 -1.95 -13.86
C LEU A 156 -17.47 -1.51 -12.40
N ASN A 157 -17.04 -0.27 -12.13
CA ASN A 157 -17.00 0.22 -10.76
C ASN A 157 -18.31 0.86 -10.34
N PRO A 158 -18.87 0.49 -9.18
CA PRO A 158 -20.13 1.02 -8.72
C PRO A 158 -20.03 2.50 -8.35
N VAL A 159 -21.11 3.22 -8.58
CA VAL A 159 -21.33 4.57 -8.07
C VAL A 159 -21.77 4.46 -6.62
N SER A 160 -21.03 5.04 -5.67
CA SER A 160 -21.42 5.10 -4.26
C SER A 160 -21.20 6.48 -3.66
N ALA A 161 -22.23 7.00 -2.98
CA ALA A 161 -22.18 8.27 -2.26
C ALA A 161 -21.37 8.18 -0.94
N THR A 162 -21.07 6.97 -0.47
CA THR A 162 -20.46 6.71 0.85
C THR A 162 -19.07 6.09 0.71
N SER A 163 -18.07 6.95 0.50
CA SER A 163 -16.66 6.91 0.96
C SER A 163 -15.84 5.59 1.09
N SER A 164 -16.19 4.48 0.46
CA SER A 164 -15.24 3.38 0.22
C SER A 164 -15.47 2.77 -1.15
N ILE A 165 -14.63 3.13 -2.12
CA ILE A 165 -14.68 2.53 -3.46
C ILE A 165 -13.86 1.25 -3.44
N ASN A 166 -14.53 0.14 -3.17
CA ASN A 166 -14.05 -1.16 -3.62
C ASN A 166 -14.14 -1.17 -5.15
N GLU A 167 -13.04 -0.82 -5.81
CA GLU A 167 -12.91 -0.89 -7.27
C GLU A 167 -12.67 -2.34 -7.70
N ASN A 168 -13.25 -2.70 -8.83
CA ASN A 168 -13.00 -3.91 -9.59
C ASN A 168 -11.74 -3.74 -10.45
N HIS A 169 -11.03 -4.83 -10.67
CA HIS A 169 -9.68 -4.79 -11.25
C HIS A 169 -9.51 -5.76 -12.43
N LEU A 170 -8.93 -5.26 -13.52
CA LEU A 170 -8.28 -6.10 -14.52
C LEU A 170 -6.77 -6.04 -14.28
N VAL A 171 -6.21 -7.08 -13.66
CA VAL A 171 -4.79 -7.16 -13.36
C VAL A 171 -4.08 -7.95 -14.45
N GLN A 172 -2.97 -7.43 -14.95
CA GLN A 172 -2.11 -8.10 -15.92
C GLN A 172 -0.74 -8.30 -15.29
N GLY A 173 -0.23 -9.54 -15.35
CA GLY A 173 1.00 -9.95 -14.67
C GLY A 173 2.26 -9.28 -15.21
N THR A 174 3.37 -9.43 -14.48
CA THR A 174 4.70 -8.93 -14.85
C THR A 174 5.15 -9.60 -16.15
N GLY A 175 5.15 -8.85 -17.25
CA GLY A 175 5.43 -9.37 -18.60
C GLY A 175 4.20 -9.71 -19.44
N SER A 176 2.99 -9.51 -18.89
CA SER A 176 1.77 -9.80 -19.63
C SER A 176 1.64 -8.94 -20.89
N ILE A 177 1.16 -9.54 -21.98
CA ILE A 177 0.95 -8.86 -23.26
C ILE A 177 -0.56 -8.71 -23.53
N LEU A 178 -0.96 -7.52 -23.99
CA LEU A 178 -2.33 -7.20 -24.39
C LEU A 178 -2.43 -6.92 -25.90
N THR A 179 -3.15 -7.79 -26.62
CA THR A 179 -3.42 -7.65 -28.05
C THR A 179 -4.90 -7.70 -28.40
N GLY A 180 -5.22 -7.51 -29.68
CA GLY A 180 -6.59 -7.51 -30.21
C GLY A 180 -7.16 -6.12 -30.42
N SER A 181 -8.37 -6.06 -30.96
CA SER A 181 -9.06 -4.81 -31.35
C SER A 181 -10.47 -4.66 -30.75
N GLY A 182 -10.76 -5.45 -29.73
CA GLY A 182 -12.02 -5.42 -28.99
C GLY A 182 -12.20 -4.14 -28.17
N SER A 183 -13.41 -3.96 -27.65
CA SER A 183 -13.73 -2.82 -26.78
C SER A 183 -13.17 -3.02 -25.37
N SER A 184 -12.69 -1.92 -24.79
CA SER A 184 -12.19 -1.85 -23.41
C SER A 184 -12.89 -0.68 -22.71
N ASN A 185 -13.66 -0.97 -21.66
CA ASN A 185 -14.38 0.06 -20.90
C ASN A 185 -14.05 -0.03 -19.41
N PHE A 186 -13.63 1.09 -18.81
CA PHE A 186 -13.45 1.22 -17.37
C PHE A 186 -14.33 2.34 -16.83
N THR A 187 -15.22 2.02 -15.90
CA THR A 187 -16.03 3.03 -15.23
C THR A 187 -15.31 3.50 -13.97
N LYS A 188 -15.16 4.82 -13.76
CA LYS A 188 -14.61 5.41 -12.53
C LYS A 188 -15.62 6.35 -11.89
N TRP A 189 -15.79 6.25 -10.58
CA TRP A 189 -16.56 7.23 -9.81
C TRP A 189 -15.72 8.48 -9.53
N THR A 190 -16.30 9.67 -9.72
CA THR A 190 -15.63 10.96 -9.44
C THR A 190 -16.06 11.57 -8.10
N GLY A 191 -16.90 10.89 -7.33
CA GLY A 191 -17.28 11.34 -5.99
C GLY A 191 -18.35 12.44 -5.95
N ASN A 192 -18.60 13.14 -7.06
CA ASN A 192 -19.44 14.33 -7.06
C ASN A 192 -19.90 14.73 -8.48
N THR A 193 -20.95 15.56 -8.55
CA THR A 193 -21.45 16.17 -9.79
C THR A 193 -21.15 17.67 -9.90
N ASN A 194 -20.31 18.19 -9.00
CA ASN A 194 -20.09 19.61 -8.79
C ASN A 194 -18.93 20.12 -9.66
N ASP A 195 -19.16 21.25 -10.33
CA ASP A 195 -18.22 21.92 -11.24
C ASP A 195 -17.10 22.69 -10.52
N THR A 196 -17.04 22.62 -9.19
CA THR A 196 -16.01 23.26 -8.35
C THR A 196 -15.33 22.29 -7.38
N ILE A 197 -15.64 21.01 -7.45
CA ILE A 197 -14.90 19.95 -6.74
C ILE A 197 -13.97 19.28 -7.75
N TYR A 198 -12.67 19.49 -7.57
CA TYR A 198 -11.65 18.94 -8.44
C TYR A 198 -11.30 17.51 -8.06
N ASN A 199 -10.98 16.71 -9.07
CA ASN A 199 -10.46 15.35 -8.98
C ASN A 199 -9.28 15.22 -9.92
N TYR A 200 -8.32 14.38 -9.55
CA TYR A 200 -7.16 14.09 -10.39
C TYR A 200 -7.29 12.70 -11.00
N HIS A 201 -7.02 12.64 -12.30
CA HIS A 201 -7.29 11.51 -13.15
C HIS A 201 -6.08 11.16 -14.01
N SER A 202 -5.98 9.90 -14.38
CA SER A 202 -5.14 9.37 -15.46
C SER A 202 -5.99 8.43 -16.29
N SER A 203 -5.57 8.13 -17.52
CA SER A 203 -6.34 7.25 -18.38
C SER A 203 -5.89 5.79 -18.22
N PRO A 204 -6.80 4.85 -17.87
CA PRO A 204 -6.53 3.42 -17.89
C PRO A 204 -6.55 2.81 -19.30
N VAL A 205 -6.94 3.59 -20.31
CA VAL A 205 -7.02 3.18 -21.72
C VAL A 205 -6.23 4.13 -22.61
N SER A 206 -5.80 3.66 -23.78
CA SER A 206 -5.16 4.50 -24.79
C SER A 206 -6.20 5.28 -25.59
N GLY A 207 -5.80 6.45 -26.13
CA GLY A 207 -6.63 7.23 -27.06
C GLY A 207 -7.81 7.99 -26.43
N PHE A 208 -7.98 7.93 -25.10
CA PHE A 208 -9.01 8.70 -24.41
C PHE A 208 -8.68 10.19 -24.42
N THR A 209 -9.64 11.04 -24.76
CA THR A 209 -9.43 12.49 -24.87
C THR A 209 -9.81 13.24 -23.60
N ILE A 210 -9.23 14.41 -23.37
CA ILE A 210 -9.56 15.29 -22.24
C ILE A 210 -11.07 15.59 -22.16
N GLY A 211 -11.72 15.86 -23.29
CA GLY A 211 -13.17 16.09 -23.33
C GLY A 211 -14.00 14.89 -22.86
N GLY A 212 -13.43 13.68 -22.87
CA GLY A 212 -14.08 12.47 -22.36
C GLY A 212 -14.21 12.45 -20.83
N LEU A 213 -13.41 13.25 -20.11
CA LEU A 213 -13.57 13.44 -18.67
C LEU A 213 -14.94 14.05 -18.33
N GLY A 214 -15.58 14.75 -19.28
CA GLY A 214 -16.99 15.15 -19.17
C GLY A 214 -17.26 16.11 -18.01
N ALA A 215 -16.31 16.99 -17.69
CA ALA A 215 -16.52 18.03 -16.68
C ALA A 215 -17.68 18.95 -17.09
N THR A 216 -18.49 19.36 -16.12
CA THR A 216 -19.61 20.28 -16.34
C THR A 216 -19.16 21.62 -16.94
N ASP A 217 -17.97 22.11 -16.56
CA ASP A 217 -17.29 23.23 -17.22
C ASP A 217 -16.03 22.74 -17.95
N THR A 218 -16.08 22.82 -19.29
CA THR A 218 -15.00 22.40 -20.18
C THR A 218 -13.69 23.19 -20.05
N ARG A 219 -13.69 24.30 -19.29
CA ARG A 219 -12.46 25.06 -18.98
C ARG A 219 -11.70 24.48 -17.78
N ASN A 220 -12.34 23.65 -16.97
CA ASN A 220 -11.78 23.14 -15.72
C ASN A 220 -10.96 21.87 -15.95
N HIS A 221 -10.08 21.88 -16.96
CA HIS A 221 -9.14 20.81 -17.24
C HIS A 221 -7.72 21.33 -17.20
N TYR A 222 -6.86 20.68 -16.42
CA TYR A 222 -5.47 21.09 -16.27
C TYR A 222 -4.54 19.88 -16.13
N THR A 223 -3.27 20.04 -16.49
CA THR A 223 -2.16 19.15 -16.12
C THR A 223 -1.05 19.98 -15.49
N TYR A 224 -0.10 19.33 -14.81
CA TYR A 224 0.97 20.01 -14.10
C TYR A 224 2.29 19.27 -14.21
N ASN A 225 3.36 20.00 -14.52
CA ASN A 225 4.73 19.60 -14.26
C ASN A 225 5.53 20.79 -13.72
N ALA A 226 6.72 20.54 -13.16
CA ALA A 226 7.51 21.58 -12.50
C ALA A 226 7.91 22.71 -13.47
N SER A 227 8.23 22.37 -14.73
CA SER A 227 8.68 23.34 -15.73
C SER A 227 7.57 24.31 -16.17
N THR A 228 6.33 23.83 -16.34
CA THR A 228 5.22 24.63 -16.87
C THR A 228 4.28 25.17 -15.79
N GLY A 229 4.23 24.50 -14.63
CA GLY A 229 3.11 24.65 -13.70
C GLY A 229 1.80 24.13 -14.29
N TRP A 230 0.67 24.67 -13.83
CA TRP A 230 -0.66 24.32 -14.32
C TRP A 230 -0.86 24.81 -15.77
N VAL A 231 -1.22 23.89 -16.67
CA VAL A 231 -1.51 24.17 -18.07
C VAL A 231 -2.86 23.56 -18.42
N SER A 232 -3.70 24.29 -19.17
CA SER A 232 -4.97 23.76 -19.68
C SER A 232 -4.76 23.04 -21.01
N PRO A 233 -4.99 21.71 -21.09
CA PRO A 233 -4.95 20.99 -22.35
C PRO A 233 -6.26 21.18 -23.13
N GLY A 234 -6.17 21.18 -24.47
CA GLY A 234 -7.36 21.22 -25.33
C GLY A 234 -8.22 19.96 -25.21
N LEU A 235 -9.54 20.09 -25.40
CA LEU A 235 -10.50 18.97 -25.22
C LEU A 235 -10.25 17.79 -26.17
N SER A 236 -9.70 18.05 -27.36
CA SER A 236 -9.34 17.02 -28.34
C SER A 236 -7.99 16.35 -28.05
N ALA A 237 -7.22 16.85 -27.08
CA ALA A 237 -5.94 16.25 -26.71
C ALA A 237 -6.17 14.88 -26.10
N ILE A 238 -5.32 13.93 -26.47
CA ILE A 238 -5.30 12.58 -25.89
C ILE A 238 -4.62 12.65 -24.53
N MET A 239 -5.25 12.07 -23.51
CA MET A 239 -4.63 11.86 -22.20
C MET A 239 -3.45 10.91 -22.37
N THR A 240 -2.25 11.41 -22.11
CA THR A 240 -1.02 10.62 -22.20
C THR A 240 -0.99 9.64 -21.03
N PRO A 241 -0.84 8.32 -21.26
CA PRO A 241 -0.76 7.34 -20.18
C PRO A 241 0.34 7.70 -19.18
N GLY A 242 0.00 7.67 -17.89
CA GLY A 242 0.93 7.95 -16.78
C GLY A 242 0.96 9.42 -16.38
N ILE A 243 0.44 10.33 -17.21
CA ILE A 243 0.28 11.75 -16.87
C ILE A 243 -1.04 11.97 -16.14
N GLY A 244 -1.01 12.81 -15.11
CA GLY A 244 -2.20 13.18 -14.37
C GLY A 244 -2.84 14.47 -14.90
N TYR A 245 -4.16 14.52 -14.79
CA TYR A 245 -5.01 15.60 -15.24
C TYR A 245 -6.04 15.92 -14.17
N SER A 246 -6.26 17.20 -13.91
CA SER A 246 -7.33 17.68 -13.07
C SER A 246 -8.60 17.91 -13.88
N SER A 247 -9.73 17.47 -13.36
CA SER A 247 -11.06 17.88 -13.83
C SER A 247 -12.04 18.01 -12.68
N THR A 248 -13.13 18.76 -12.88
CA THR A 248 -14.21 18.83 -11.90
C THR A 248 -15.15 17.64 -12.03
N GLY A 249 -16.16 17.55 -11.15
CA GLY A 249 -17.21 16.54 -11.24
C GLY A 249 -17.92 16.52 -12.59
N THR A 250 -18.51 15.38 -12.91
CA THR A 250 -19.29 15.17 -14.14
C THR A 250 -20.78 15.15 -13.82
N THR A 251 -21.65 15.46 -14.78
CA THR A 251 -23.11 15.40 -14.56
C THR A 251 -23.58 14.01 -14.11
N ALA A 252 -22.92 12.94 -14.59
CA ALA A 252 -23.22 11.56 -14.21
C ALA A 252 -22.53 11.11 -12.89
N GLY A 253 -21.69 11.98 -12.32
CA GLY A 253 -20.80 11.69 -11.19
C GLY A 253 -19.72 10.64 -11.48
N ARG A 254 -19.68 10.09 -12.71
CA ARG A 254 -18.74 9.06 -13.15
C ARG A 254 -18.09 9.43 -14.47
N ILE A 255 -16.96 8.81 -14.75
CA ILE A 255 -16.27 8.81 -16.04
C ILE A 255 -16.30 7.39 -16.59
N VAL A 256 -16.56 7.23 -17.89
CA VAL A 256 -16.43 5.95 -18.59
C VAL A 256 -15.26 6.09 -19.57
N TYR A 257 -14.14 5.49 -19.22
CA TYR A 257 -12.96 5.41 -20.08
C TYR A 257 -13.19 4.31 -21.12
N SER A 258 -13.33 4.69 -22.38
CA SER A 258 -13.63 3.76 -23.48
C SER A 258 -12.52 3.77 -24.52
N ALA A 259 -12.14 2.60 -24.98
CA ALA A 259 -11.23 2.39 -26.08
C ALA A 259 -11.72 1.27 -27.01
N ASN A 260 -11.45 1.42 -28.31
CA ASN A 260 -11.86 0.51 -29.37
C ASN A 260 -10.85 0.50 -30.52
N GLY A 261 -10.96 -0.48 -31.42
CA GLY A 261 -10.12 -0.58 -32.61
C GLY A 261 -8.66 -0.79 -32.24
N SER A 262 -7.76 0.12 -32.62
CA SER A 262 -6.35 0.05 -32.21
C SER A 262 -6.14 0.37 -30.73
N ASN A 263 -7.05 1.13 -30.11
CA ASN A 263 -6.97 1.53 -28.71
C ASN A 263 -7.48 0.43 -27.76
N ARG A 264 -6.91 0.35 -26.56
CA ARG A 264 -7.21 -0.69 -25.57
C ARG A 264 -6.87 -0.24 -24.16
N PHE A 265 -7.10 -1.09 -23.16
CA PHE A 265 -6.50 -0.89 -21.83
C PHE A 265 -4.98 -0.73 -21.94
N ASN A 266 -4.44 0.19 -21.16
CA ASN A 266 -3.00 0.36 -21.06
C ASN A 266 -2.39 -0.84 -20.31
N ASN A 267 -1.21 -1.29 -20.74
CA ASN A 267 -0.53 -2.47 -20.22
C ASN A 267 0.98 -2.40 -20.51
N GLY A 268 1.79 -3.13 -19.72
CA GLY A 268 3.23 -3.14 -19.87
C GLY A 268 3.87 -1.87 -19.32
N ASN A 269 5.13 -1.61 -19.68
CA ASN A 269 5.87 -0.46 -19.18
C ASN A 269 5.37 0.83 -19.81
N ILE A 270 5.09 1.84 -18.97
CA ILE A 270 4.62 3.16 -19.38
C ILE A 270 5.51 4.20 -18.72
N THR A 271 6.02 5.12 -19.52
CA THR A 271 6.87 6.21 -19.04
C THR A 271 6.08 7.52 -19.02
N ALA A 272 6.04 8.17 -17.87
CA ALA A 272 5.46 9.50 -17.71
C ALA A 272 6.57 10.54 -17.69
N VAL A 273 6.48 11.55 -18.56
CA VAL A 273 7.45 12.66 -18.62
C VAL A 273 7.25 13.56 -17.41
N VAL A 274 8.35 13.88 -16.73
CA VAL A 274 8.39 14.74 -15.55
C VAL A 274 9.50 15.77 -15.69
N SER A 275 9.54 16.75 -14.80
CA SER A 275 10.59 17.77 -14.80
C SER A 275 10.94 18.20 -13.39
N GLY A 276 12.21 18.51 -13.15
CA GLY A 276 12.64 19.34 -12.03
C GLY A 276 12.53 20.82 -12.38
N ASP A 277 12.48 21.68 -11.36
CA ASP A 277 12.51 23.13 -11.56
C ASP A 277 13.00 23.85 -10.28
N THR A 278 13.74 24.94 -10.44
CA THR A 278 14.28 25.70 -9.29
C THR A 278 13.34 26.79 -8.78
N THR A 279 12.27 27.11 -9.52
CA THR A 279 11.36 28.21 -9.18
C THR A 279 10.64 27.91 -7.86
N PRO A 280 10.68 28.83 -6.88
CA PRO A 280 9.89 28.71 -5.66
C PRO A 280 8.41 28.43 -5.97
N GLY A 281 7.81 27.44 -5.31
CA GLY A 281 6.43 27.01 -5.54
C GLY A 281 6.21 26.00 -6.68
N ARG A 282 7.22 25.71 -7.52
CA ARG A 282 7.16 24.65 -8.55
C ARG A 282 8.13 23.50 -8.33
N ARG A 283 9.06 23.69 -7.39
CA ARG A 283 10.21 22.82 -7.03
C ARG A 283 9.96 21.30 -7.13
N GLY A 284 10.13 20.76 -8.34
CA GLY A 284 10.09 19.32 -8.63
C GLY A 284 8.70 18.66 -8.56
N TRP A 285 7.62 19.40 -8.39
CA TRP A 285 6.27 18.83 -8.34
C TRP A 285 5.81 18.38 -9.73
N ASN A 286 5.23 17.20 -9.85
CA ASN A 286 4.67 16.70 -11.10
C ASN A 286 3.37 15.95 -10.85
N LEU A 287 2.36 16.20 -11.68
CA LEU A 287 1.08 15.49 -11.64
C LEU A 287 1.14 14.31 -12.59
N VAL A 288 1.21 13.11 -12.01
CA VAL A 288 1.21 11.82 -12.71
C VAL A 288 -0.03 11.03 -12.31
N GLY A 289 -0.23 9.82 -12.83
CA GLY A 289 -1.32 8.99 -12.32
C GLY A 289 -1.34 7.58 -12.88
N ASN A 290 -1.95 6.68 -12.12
CA ASN A 290 -1.99 5.25 -12.42
C ASN A 290 -2.63 5.01 -13.81
N PRO A 291 -1.85 4.53 -14.79
CA PRO A 291 -2.33 4.35 -16.15
C PRO A 291 -3.08 3.04 -16.37
N TYR A 292 -3.32 2.21 -15.36
CA TYR A 292 -3.81 0.85 -15.53
C TYR A 292 -5.27 0.67 -15.09
N PRO A 293 -6.01 -0.33 -15.64
CA PRO A 293 -7.37 -0.70 -15.21
C PRO A 293 -7.40 -1.54 -13.92
N SER A 294 -6.39 -1.36 -13.06
CA SER A 294 -6.31 -1.93 -11.72
C SER A 294 -5.57 -0.96 -10.79
N SER A 295 -5.73 -1.13 -9.49
CA SER A 295 -4.88 -0.44 -8.51
C SER A 295 -3.39 -0.75 -8.74
N ILE A 296 -2.53 0.16 -8.29
CA ILE A 296 -1.08 -0.09 -8.14
C ILE A 296 -0.64 0.16 -6.70
N SER A 297 0.39 -0.54 -6.27
CA SER A 297 1.07 -0.32 -4.98
C SER A 297 1.92 0.94 -5.06
N ALA A 298 1.62 1.94 -4.23
CA ALA A 298 2.45 3.14 -4.10
C ALA A 298 3.88 2.80 -3.64
N ALA A 299 4.03 1.81 -2.75
CA ALA A 299 5.34 1.33 -2.30
C ALA A 299 6.19 0.81 -3.47
N THR A 300 5.60 -0.05 -4.30
CA THR A 300 6.30 -0.65 -5.46
C THR A 300 6.59 0.42 -6.51
N PHE A 301 5.64 1.32 -6.77
CA PHE A 301 5.85 2.46 -7.67
C PHE A 301 7.01 3.35 -7.23
N LEU A 302 7.09 3.70 -5.93
CA LEU A 302 8.17 4.55 -5.41
C LEU A 302 9.52 3.81 -5.42
N ALA A 303 9.54 2.52 -5.11
CA ALA A 303 10.74 1.68 -5.18
C ALA A 303 11.30 1.57 -6.61
N ASP A 304 10.43 1.47 -7.61
CA ASP A 304 10.80 1.49 -9.02
C ASP A 304 11.26 2.87 -9.51
N ASN A 305 11.02 3.93 -8.73
CA ASN A 305 11.38 5.31 -9.03
C ASN A 305 12.16 5.94 -7.86
N PRO A 306 13.38 5.44 -7.57
CA PRO A 306 14.13 5.78 -6.36
C PRO A 306 14.59 7.24 -6.30
N ASP A 307 14.64 7.92 -7.45
CA ASP A 307 15.05 9.32 -7.55
C ASP A 307 13.97 10.33 -7.12
N LEU A 308 12.77 9.87 -6.75
CA LEU A 308 11.71 10.69 -6.19
C LEU A 308 11.84 10.84 -4.67
N PHE A 309 11.23 11.89 -4.12
CA PHE A 309 10.74 11.82 -2.75
C PHE A 309 9.84 10.59 -2.64
N GLN A 310 10.08 9.73 -1.66
CA GLN A 310 9.36 8.46 -1.53
C GLN A 310 8.01 8.67 -0.86
N ALA A 311 7.22 9.60 -1.41
CA ALA A 311 5.90 9.95 -0.97
C ALA A 311 5.03 10.33 -2.18
N VAL A 312 3.73 10.17 -2.02
CA VAL A 312 2.72 10.53 -3.01
C VAL A 312 1.63 11.40 -2.38
N TRP A 313 1.07 12.34 -3.14
CA TRP A 313 0.06 13.28 -2.65
C TRP A 313 -1.20 13.20 -3.50
N PHE A 314 -2.35 13.05 -2.82
CA PHE A 314 -3.67 12.93 -3.41
C PHE A 314 -4.47 14.20 -3.11
N TRP A 315 -5.06 14.79 -4.13
CA TRP A 315 -6.00 15.89 -3.90
C TRP A 315 -7.24 15.38 -3.18
N SER A 316 -7.60 16.02 -2.07
CA SER A 316 -8.75 15.67 -1.25
C SER A 316 -9.64 16.90 -1.08
N GLN A 317 -10.83 16.85 -1.69
CA GLN A 317 -11.82 17.91 -1.60
C GLN A 317 -13.21 17.30 -1.45
N ARG A 318 -13.91 17.65 -0.38
CA ARG A 318 -15.26 17.16 -0.10
C ARG A 318 -16.35 18.20 -0.30
N VAL A 319 -15.98 19.48 -0.19
CA VAL A 319 -16.92 20.59 -0.23
C VAL A 319 -16.60 21.46 -1.44
N ALA A 320 -17.66 21.86 -2.14
CA ALA A 320 -17.59 22.80 -3.25
C ALA A 320 -16.97 24.13 -2.80
N SER A 321 -16.19 24.76 -3.68
CA SER A 321 -15.70 26.11 -3.40
C SER A 321 -16.82 27.14 -3.64
N THR A 322 -16.93 28.17 -2.80
CA THR A 322 -18.03 29.17 -2.87
C THR A 322 -17.63 30.51 -3.49
N TRP A 323 -18.06 30.80 -4.72
CA TRP A 323 -17.82 32.08 -5.44
C TRP A 323 -18.29 33.35 -4.65
N PRO A 324 -17.74 34.59 -4.81
CA PRO A 324 -16.76 35.11 -5.79
C PRO A 324 -15.29 35.03 -5.38
N PHE A 325 -15.02 34.63 -4.14
CA PHE A 325 -13.68 34.42 -3.58
C PHE A 325 -13.60 33.02 -2.98
N GLY A 326 -14.06 32.04 -3.75
CA GLY A 326 -14.29 30.67 -3.28
C GLY A 326 -13.02 29.96 -2.92
N THR A 327 -12.66 30.08 -1.66
CA THR A 327 -11.65 29.28 -0.99
C THR A 327 -11.81 27.81 -1.35
N LEU A 328 -10.70 27.23 -1.77
CA LEU A 328 -10.54 25.79 -1.93
C LEU A 328 -10.74 25.11 -0.57
N ASN A 329 -11.82 24.37 -0.43
CA ASN A 329 -12.07 23.53 0.75
C ASN A 329 -11.52 22.12 0.53
N GLY A 330 -10.26 22.08 0.10
CA GLY A 330 -9.49 20.87 -0.15
C GLY A 330 -8.02 21.08 0.22
N ASP A 331 -7.32 19.98 0.42
CA ASP A 331 -5.87 19.93 0.58
C ASP A 331 -5.35 18.55 0.14
N TYR A 332 -4.05 18.37 0.22
CA TYR A 332 -3.40 17.14 -0.13
C TYR A 332 -3.40 16.15 1.03
N ALA A 333 -4.04 15.01 0.81
CA ALA A 333 -3.74 13.80 1.55
C ALA A 333 -2.38 13.29 1.07
N SER A 334 -1.57 12.67 1.92
CA SER A 334 -0.27 12.15 1.48
C SER A 334 0.01 10.79 2.08
N TRP A 335 0.93 10.05 1.46
CA TRP A 335 1.32 8.71 1.90
C TRP A 335 2.78 8.40 1.56
N ASN A 336 3.45 7.75 2.50
CA ASN A 336 4.77 7.14 2.34
C ASN A 336 4.89 5.87 3.21
N LEU A 337 6.10 5.35 3.40
CA LEU A 337 6.33 4.17 4.23
C LEU A 337 6.09 4.40 5.73
N THR A 338 5.80 5.62 6.21
CA THR A 338 5.43 5.93 7.61
C THR A 338 3.92 5.94 7.85
N GLY A 339 3.14 6.37 6.86
CA GLY A 339 1.68 6.33 6.97
C GLY A 339 1.00 7.19 5.93
N GLY A 340 -0.32 7.27 6.04
CA GLY A 340 -1.11 8.26 5.32
C GLY A 340 -1.58 9.38 6.25
N ILE A 341 -1.77 10.58 5.71
CA ILE A 341 -2.49 11.68 6.37
C ILE A 341 -3.68 12.13 5.52
N ALA A 342 -4.75 12.60 6.14
CA ALA A 342 -5.91 13.16 5.47
C ALA A 342 -5.67 14.60 4.97
N GLY A 343 -6.20 14.91 3.78
CA GLY A 343 -6.18 16.27 3.22
C GLY A 343 -7.41 17.12 3.55
N SER A 344 -8.50 16.51 4.00
CA SER A 344 -9.74 17.26 4.32
C SER A 344 -10.48 16.59 5.47
N GLN A 345 -11.34 17.33 6.17
CA GLN A 345 -12.15 16.78 7.26
C GLN A 345 -13.03 15.62 6.76
N GLY A 346 -12.92 14.46 7.42
CA GLY A 346 -13.62 13.24 7.00
C GLY A 346 -13.11 12.63 5.67
N GLY A 347 -12.05 13.19 5.07
CA GLY A 347 -11.37 12.66 3.89
C GLY A 347 -10.78 11.28 4.16
N ALA A 348 -10.67 10.45 3.11
CA ALA A 348 -10.00 9.17 3.24
C ALA A 348 -8.50 9.39 3.47
N ILE A 349 -7.92 8.62 4.39
CA ILE A 349 -6.47 8.54 4.56
C ILE A 349 -5.94 7.55 3.52
N PRO A 350 -4.97 7.92 2.66
CA PRO A 350 -4.46 7.00 1.67
C PRO A 350 -3.77 5.81 2.34
N ASN A 351 -3.92 4.63 1.75
CA ASN A 351 -3.59 3.35 2.39
C ASN A 351 -2.46 2.59 1.67
N GLY A 352 -1.76 3.25 0.76
CA GLY A 352 -0.68 2.67 -0.06
C GLY A 352 -1.15 2.07 -1.39
N GLN A 353 -2.45 2.14 -1.71
CA GLN A 353 -2.97 1.84 -3.04
C GLN A 353 -3.23 3.12 -3.82
N ILE A 354 -2.89 3.12 -5.11
CA ILE A 354 -3.28 4.15 -6.06
C ILE A 354 -4.30 3.52 -7.02
N SER A 355 -5.57 3.88 -6.84
CA SER A 355 -6.70 3.42 -7.65
C SER A 355 -6.48 3.54 -9.15
N ALA A 356 -7.15 2.70 -9.93
CA ALA A 356 -7.09 2.74 -11.39
C ALA A 356 -7.51 4.13 -11.92
N GLY A 357 -6.68 4.71 -12.80
CA GLY A 357 -6.91 6.06 -13.32
C GLY A 357 -6.88 7.19 -12.27
N GLN A 358 -6.32 6.96 -11.08
CA GLN A 358 -6.15 8.00 -10.05
C GLN A 358 -4.91 8.85 -10.35
N GLY A 359 -5.09 10.17 -10.38
CA GLY A 359 -3.99 11.12 -10.43
C GLY A 359 -3.39 11.40 -9.05
N ILE A 360 -2.08 11.56 -9.00
CA ILE A 360 -1.29 11.86 -7.81
C ILE A 360 -0.19 12.88 -8.13
N PHE A 361 0.18 13.69 -7.15
CA PHE A 361 1.43 14.42 -7.20
C PHE A 361 2.57 13.55 -6.70
N ILE A 362 3.71 13.71 -7.36
CA ILE A 362 5.03 13.26 -6.93
C ILE A 362 5.96 14.46 -6.85
N LYS A 363 7.09 14.30 -6.16
CA LYS A 363 8.11 15.34 -6.04
C LYS A 363 9.49 14.81 -6.38
N ILE A 364 10.20 15.52 -7.24
CA ILE A 364 11.61 15.31 -7.52
C ILE A 364 12.43 16.14 -6.52
N PRO A 365 13.41 15.57 -5.81
CA PRO A 365 14.31 16.32 -4.95
C PRO A 365 15.28 17.17 -5.78
N THR A 366 15.74 18.29 -5.21
CA THR A 366 16.63 19.24 -5.92
C THR A 366 17.89 18.60 -6.48
N ALA A 367 18.44 17.60 -5.79
CA ALA A 367 19.59 16.83 -6.25
C ALA A 367 19.33 16.09 -7.59
N ASN A 368 18.06 15.78 -7.90
CA ASN A 368 17.66 14.94 -9.02
C ASN A 368 16.84 15.71 -10.07
N TYR A 369 16.94 17.04 -10.15
CA TYR A 369 16.16 17.84 -11.12
C TYR A 369 16.43 17.54 -12.60
N THR A 370 17.46 16.76 -12.91
CA THR A 370 17.71 16.22 -14.26
C THR A 370 16.80 15.03 -14.62
N LEU A 371 16.09 14.45 -13.66
CA LEU A 371 15.12 13.38 -13.91
C LEU A 371 14.00 13.89 -14.82
N ASN A 372 13.82 13.23 -15.96
CA ASN A 372 12.87 13.63 -17.01
C ASN A 372 11.71 12.64 -17.20
N ALA A 373 11.73 11.53 -16.47
CA ALA A 373 10.75 10.46 -16.61
C ALA A 373 10.59 9.63 -15.33
N VAL A 374 9.38 9.10 -15.11
CA VAL A 374 9.09 8.05 -14.13
C VAL A 374 8.43 6.86 -14.81
N SER A 375 8.60 5.68 -14.23
CA SER A 375 8.17 4.39 -14.79
C SER A 375 6.97 3.82 -14.05
N PHE A 376 5.96 3.45 -14.83
CA PHE A 376 4.90 2.54 -14.44
C PHE A 376 5.14 1.19 -15.11
N ASN A 377 4.91 0.09 -14.39
CA ASN A 377 4.99 -1.25 -14.97
C ASN A 377 3.96 -2.21 -14.36
N ASN A 378 3.75 -3.35 -15.01
CA ASN A 378 2.77 -4.35 -14.55
C ASN A 378 3.09 -4.93 -13.17
N GLY A 379 4.35 -4.98 -12.75
CA GLY A 379 4.76 -5.46 -11.43
C GLY A 379 4.24 -4.59 -10.28
N GLN A 380 3.82 -3.35 -10.57
CA GLN A 380 3.23 -2.45 -9.58
C GLN A 380 1.74 -2.75 -9.33
N ARG A 381 1.07 -3.50 -10.21
CA ARG A 381 -0.39 -3.71 -10.16
C ARG A 381 -0.81 -4.60 -9.00
N THR A 382 -1.96 -4.29 -8.42
CA THR A 382 -2.58 -5.04 -7.34
C THR A 382 -4.06 -5.33 -7.67
N ASN A 383 -4.59 -6.42 -7.14
CA ASN A 383 -6.02 -6.75 -7.17
C ASN A 383 -6.74 -6.32 -5.87
N SER A 384 -6.08 -5.53 -5.03
CA SER A 384 -6.51 -5.22 -3.68
C SER A 384 -6.81 -3.74 -3.52
N ASN A 385 -7.93 -3.45 -2.86
CA ASN A 385 -8.24 -2.12 -2.35
C ASN A 385 -7.80 -1.96 -0.88
N ALA A 386 -7.30 -3.03 -0.27
CA ALA A 386 -6.96 -3.07 1.14
C ALA A 386 -5.67 -2.30 1.43
N THR A 387 -5.61 -1.81 2.68
CA THR A 387 -4.42 -1.20 3.26
C THR A 387 -3.24 -2.16 3.15
N VAL A 388 -2.09 -1.65 2.70
CA VAL A 388 -0.84 -2.41 2.73
C VAL A 388 -0.38 -2.49 4.19
N PHE A 389 -0.54 -3.66 4.81
CA PHE A 389 -0.07 -3.92 6.18
C PHE A 389 1.47 -3.95 6.21
N ARG A 390 2.03 -3.41 7.28
CA ARG A 390 3.48 -3.21 7.46
C ARG A 390 4.11 -4.37 8.21
N THR A 391 5.41 -4.56 8.00
CA THR A 391 6.27 -5.46 8.79
C THR A 391 6.96 -4.75 9.96
N GLN A 392 7.00 -3.41 10.00
CA GLN A 392 7.79 -2.65 10.99
C GLN A 392 6.92 -1.98 12.05
N SER A 393 7.24 -2.24 13.32
CA SER A 393 6.62 -1.58 14.47
C SER A 393 7.04 -0.11 14.53
N MET A 394 6.06 0.79 14.62
CA MET A 394 6.26 2.22 14.77
C MET A 394 5.25 2.78 15.77
N GLU A 395 5.71 3.71 16.59
CA GLU A 395 4.82 4.57 17.36
C GLU A 395 4.37 5.72 16.45
N LYS A 396 3.06 5.95 16.30
CA LYS A 396 2.50 6.92 15.33
C LYS A 396 1.40 7.74 15.97
N ALA A 397 1.44 9.06 15.81
CA ALA A 397 0.41 9.98 16.27
C ALA A 397 -0.04 10.91 15.15
N TRP A 398 -1.34 10.96 14.92
CA TRP A 398 -1.97 11.87 13.98
C TRP A 398 -2.56 13.05 14.73
N ILE A 399 -2.08 14.25 14.42
CA ILE A 399 -2.55 15.49 15.02
C ILE A 399 -3.38 16.23 13.99
N ASP A 400 -4.64 16.51 14.36
CA ASP A 400 -5.56 17.32 13.57
C ASP A 400 -5.50 18.77 14.03
N LEU A 401 -5.63 19.68 13.07
CA LEU A 401 -5.93 21.09 13.29
C LEU A 401 -7.23 21.42 12.56
N THR A 402 -8.23 21.85 13.31
CA THR A 402 -9.46 22.43 12.75
C THR A 402 -9.47 23.93 13.01
N GLY A 403 -9.75 24.71 11.97
CA GLY A 403 -9.86 26.17 12.04
C GLY A 403 -11.26 26.69 11.68
N PRO A 404 -11.42 28.02 11.61
CA PRO A 404 -12.66 28.65 11.18
C PRO A 404 -13.14 28.13 9.82
N ASN A 405 -14.46 28.14 9.60
CA ASN A 405 -15.10 27.66 8.36
C ASN A 405 -14.81 26.18 8.03
N ASN A 406 -14.63 25.35 9.06
CA ASN A 406 -14.30 23.92 8.94
C ASN A 406 -13.02 23.65 8.13
N ALA A 407 -12.07 24.60 8.13
CA ALA A 407 -10.75 24.38 7.56
C ALA A 407 -10.06 23.25 8.35
N PHE A 408 -9.45 22.30 7.67
CA PHE A 408 -8.88 21.10 8.29
C PHE A 408 -7.49 20.81 7.77
N ASN A 409 -6.63 20.31 8.66
CA ASN A 409 -5.32 19.81 8.29
C ASN A 409 -4.83 18.75 9.27
N GLN A 410 -4.02 17.82 8.79
CA GLN A 410 -3.45 16.75 9.59
C GLN A 410 -1.94 16.65 9.36
N THR A 411 -1.20 16.27 10.41
CA THR A 411 0.20 15.85 10.34
C THR A 411 0.38 14.51 11.06
N LEU A 412 1.36 13.72 10.62
CA LEU A 412 1.75 12.46 11.24
C LEU A 412 3.18 12.57 11.80
N ILE A 413 3.30 12.32 13.10
CA ILE A 413 4.59 12.18 13.78
C ILE A 413 4.76 10.71 14.14
N ALA A 414 5.91 10.13 13.81
CA ALA A 414 6.23 8.75 14.13
C ALA A 414 7.61 8.61 14.80
N PHE A 415 7.79 7.52 15.55
CA PHE A 415 9.08 7.11 16.11
C PHE A 415 9.38 5.66 15.72
N SER A 416 10.58 5.41 15.20
CA SER A 416 11.01 4.07 14.75
C SER A 416 12.50 3.84 14.87
N GLN A 417 12.90 2.57 15.05
CA GLN A 417 14.30 2.13 14.99
C GLN A 417 14.92 2.22 13.60
N ALA A 418 14.09 2.29 12.55
CA ALA A 418 14.57 2.36 11.17
C ALA A 418 14.78 3.77 10.65
N THR A 419 14.51 4.78 11.47
CA THR A 419 14.59 6.20 11.12
C THR A 419 15.58 6.90 12.02
N SER A 420 15.96 8.11 11.61
CA SER A 420 16.98 8.94 12.24
C SER A 420 16.36 10.20 12.85
N GLN A 421 17.19 11.04 13.45
CA GLN A 421 16.77 12.40 13.83
C GLN A 421 16.82 13.38 12.64
N GLY A 422 17.40 12.95 11.52
CA GLY A 422 17.52 13.70 10.28
C GLY A 422 16.37 13.41 9.32
N PHE A 423 16.54 13.84 8.07
CA PHE A 423 15.56 13.58 7.02
C PHE A 423 15.76 12.17 6.44
N ASP A 424 14.71 11.36 6.52
CA ASP A 424 14.66 9.98 6.06
C ASP A 424 13.76 9.88 4.82
N SER A 425 14.35 9.85 3.63
CA SER A 425 13.64 10.02 2.35
C SER A 425 12.48 9.05 2.11
N GLN A 426 12.51 7.87 2.72
CA GLN A 426 11.47 6.82 2.68
C GLN A 426 10.32 7.03 3.65
N PHE A 427 10.57 7.75 4.74
CA PHE A 427 9.71 7.83 5.92
C PHE A 427 9.19 9.24 6.19
N ASP A 428 9.80 10.22 5.57
CA ASP A 428 9.43 11.63 5.66
C ASP A 428 8.71 12.11 4.40
N ALA A 429 7.76 13.02 4.56
CA ALA A 429 7.07 13.68 3.45
C ALA A 429 6.89 15.17 3.72
N GLU A 430 7.36 15.98 2.77
CA GLU A 430 7.13 17.43 2.80
C GLU A 430 5.64 17.75 2.75
N LYS A 431 5.25 18.78 3.49
CA LYS A 431 3.89 19.29 3.50
C LYS A 431 3.62 20.03 2.19
N GLN A 432 2.74 19.47 1.38
CA GLN A 432 2.14 20.23 0.29
C GLN A 432 0.97 21.07 0.82
N LYS A 433 1.05 22.39 0.65
CA LYS A 433 0.05 23.35 1.15
C LYS A 433 -0.92 23.71 0.02
N GLY A 434 -1.96 22.89 -0.14
CA GLY A 434 -3.03 23.10 -1.13
C GLY A 434 -4.18 23.96 -0.61
N ASN A 435 -4.33 24.07 0.71
CA ASN A 435 -5.31 24.92 1.35
C ASN A 435 -4.72 26.31 1.64
N ASP A 436 -5.43 27.36 1.22
CA ASP A 436 -5.01 28.76 1.39
C ASP A 436 -5.31 29.32 2.80
N ARG A 437 -6.10 28.62 3.62
CA ARG A 437 -6.52 29.08 4.96
C ARG A 437 -5.75 28.44 6.10
N ILE A 438 -5.33 27.19 5.93
CA ILE A 438 -4.76 26.40 7.00
C ILE A 438 -3.64 25.48 6.49
N ALA A 439 -2.55 25.42 7.22
CA ALA A 439 -1.59 24.33 7.09
C ALA A 439 -1.12 23.92 8.49
N LEU A 440 -0.97 22.62 8.74
CA LEU A 440 -0.33 22.07 9.92
C LEU A 440 0.86 21.22 9.47
N TYR A 441 1.99 21.38 10.15
CA TYR A 441 3.21 20.65 9.84
C TYR A 441 4.10 20.55 11.08
N SER A 442 4.88 19.48 11.16
CA SER A 442 6.08 19.48 12.00
C SER A 442 7.25 20.08 11.21
N MET A 443 8.37 20.35 11.87
CA MET A 443 9.50 21.04 11.24
C MET A 443 10.79 20.25 11.39
N LEU A 444 11.49 20.09 10.27
CA LEU A 444 12.81 19.45 10.21
C LEU A 444 13.73 20.28 9.31
N ASN A 445 14.79 20.86 9.85
CA ASN A 445 15.76 21.67 9.09
C ASN A 445 15.11 22.76 8.19
N ASN A 446 14.12 23.49 8.71
CA ASN A 446 13.29 24.48 7.99
C ASN A 446 12.41 23.92 6.86
N VAL A 447 12.29 22.61 6.72
CA VAL A 447 11.31 21.97 5.85
C VAL A 447 10.03 21.72 6.66
N ASP A 448 8.90 22.09 6.08
CA ASP A 448 7.58 21.85 6.64
C ASP A 448 7.18 20.42 6.30
N MET A 449 6.97 19.59 7.32
CA MET A 449 6.73 18.16 7.19
C MET A 449 5.25 17.84 7.43
N GLY A 450 4.63 17.15 6.47
CA GLY A 450 3.29 16.56 6.65
C GLY A 450 3.37 15.19 7.32
N ILE A 451 4.45 14.47 7.06
CA ILE A 451 4.78 13.20 7.72
C ILE A 451 6.23 13.30 8.16
N GLN A 452 6.49 13.09 9.44
CA GLN A 452 7.85 13.05 9.99
C GLN A 452 8.03 11.81 10.84
N ALA A 453 9.02 10.98 10.48
CA ALA A 453 9.42 9.83 11.28
C ALA A 453 10.79 10.09 11.90
N LEU A 454 10.80 10.17 13.23
CA LEU A 454 12.00 10.37 14.03
C LEU A 454 12.57 9.02 14.47
N ALA A 455 13.84 9.01 14.89
CA ALA A 455 14.42 7.84 15.55
C ALA A 455 13.59 7.44 16.77
N GLU A 456 13.71 6.19 17.20
CA GLU A 456 13.01 5.68 18.38
C GLU A 456 13.17 6.61 19.59
N ARG A 457 12.12 6.71 20.42
CA ARG A 457 12.15 7.56 21.60
C ARG A 457 13.27 7.10 22.54
N SER A 458 14.21 8.00 22.81
CA SER A 458 15.34 7.72 23.70
C SER A 458 15.10 8.25 25.12
N SER A 459 14.05 9.07 25.27
CA SER A 459 13.64 9.65 26.53
C SER A 459 12.15 9.39 26.79
N THR A 460 11.77 9.45 28.06
CA THR A 460 10.35 9.39 28.44
C THR A 460 9.60 10.65 28.02
N LEU A 461 10.28 11.68 27.53
CA LEU A 461 9.69 12.95 27.09
C LEU A 461 10.32 13.42 25.79
N GLU A 462 9.71 13.04 24.68
CA GLU A 462 10.09 13.55 23.37
C GLU A 462 9.28 14.80 23.00
N ARG A 463 9.93 15.71 22.27
CA ARG A 463 9.38 17.02 21.91
C ARG A 463 9.50 17.23 20.41
N VAL A 464 8.40 17.58 19.77
CA VAL A 464 8.36 17.88 18.34
C VAL A 464 7.69 19.23 18.12
N SER A 465 8.44 20.17 17.56
CA SER A 465 7.92 21.50 17.24
C SER A 465 6.89 21.43 16.13
N LEU A 466 5.78 22.16 16.30
CA LEU A 466 4.73 22.30 15.29
C LEU A 466 4.69 23.73 14.76
N GLY A 467 4.52 23.83 13.44
CA GLY A 467 4.15 25.06 12.77
C GLY A 467 2.74 24.97 12.22
N LEU A 468 2.06 26.11 12.18
CA LEU A 468 0.81 26.22 11.44
C LEU A 468 0.71 27.55 10.69
N ASP A 469 0.11 27.51 9.51
CA ASP A 469 -0.26 28.71 8.76
C ASP A 469 -1.74 28.97 8.98
N ALA A 470 -2.08 30.15 9.48
CA ALA A 470 -3.46 30.56 9.74
C ALA A 470 -3.79 31.83 8.97
N ALA A 471 -4.57 31.72 7.90
CA ALA A 471 -4.97 32.90 7.12
C ALA A 471 -6.19 33.63 7.71
N VAL A 472 -6.94 32.96 8.59
CA VAL A 472 -8.20 33.49 9.14
C VAL A 472 -8.10 33.65 10.65
N ASN A 473 -8.47 34.82 11.17
CA ASN A 473 -8.58 35.04 12.60
C ASN A 473 -9.74 34.23 13.19
N GLY A 474 -9.57 33.68 14.38
CA GLY A 474 -10.63 32.95 15.07
C GLY A 474 -10.10 31.85 15.97
N THR A 475 -11.01 30.92 16.30
CA THR A 475 -10.71 29.76 17.15
C THR A 475 -10.22 28.60 16.31
N TYR A 476 -9.12 28.03 16.75
CA TYR A 476 -8.51 26.82 16.21
C TYR A 476 -8.51 25.74 17.29
N GLN A 477 -8.53 24.48 16.86
CA GLN A 477 -8.56 23.33 17.73
C GLN A 477 -7.53 22.29 17.29
N PHE A 478 -6.64 21.91 18.21
CA PHE A 478 -5.81 20.72 18.08
C PHE A 478 -6.54 19.51 18.66
N ALA A 479 -6.49 18.38 17.97
CA ALA A 479 -6.99 17.10 18.47
C ALA A 479 -6.02 15.97 18.12
N LEU A 480 -5.92 14.97 19.01
CA LEU A 480 -5.29 13.69 18.67
C LEU A 480 -6.32 12.84 17.93
N ALA A 481 -6.14 12.67 16.63
CA ALA A 481 -7.08 11.92 15.80
C ALA A 481 -7.02 10.42 16.09
N GLN A 482 -5.79 9.91 16.20
CA GLN A 482 -5.50 8.51 16.53
C GLN A 482 -4.03 8.38 16.95
N SER A 483 -3.74 7.31 17.69
CA SER A 483 -2.38 6.90 18.03
C SER A 483 -2.23 5.39 17.88
N GLU A 484 -1.07 4.94 17.42
CA GLU A 484 -0.74 3.52 17.22
C GLU A 484 0.65 3.23 17.79
N GLY A 485 0.86 2.01 18.31
CA GLY A 485 2.18 1.50 18.68
C GLY A 485 2.79 2.06 19.97
N PHE A 486 2.26 3.14 20.54
CA PHE A 486 2.77 3.68 21.81
C PHE A 486 2.50 2.74 23.00
N PRO A 487 3.40 2.68 24.00
CA PRO A 487 3.18 1.96 25.24
C PRO A 487 1.96 2.49 25.97
N VAL A 488 1.26 1.58 26.66
CA VAL A 488 0.12 1.92 27.51
C VAL A 488 0.54 3.00 28.51
N GLY A 489 -0.28 4.05 28.63
CA GLY A 489 -0.01 5.18 29.53
C GLY A 489 0.85 6.29 28.91
N THR A 490 1.23 6.20 27.63
CA THR A 490 1.85 7.34 26.93
C THR A 490 0.85 8.48 26.78
N VAL A 491 1.23 9.65 27.28
CA VAL A 491 0.46 10.89 27.24
C VAL A 491 1.01 11.79 26.13
N ILE A 492 0.18 12.08 25.14
CA ILE A 492 0.47 13.01 24.05
C ILE A 492 -0.18 14.36 24.41
N SER A 493 0.65 15.39 24.59
CA SER A 493 0.21 16.73 25.01
C SER A 493 0.67 17.80 24.02
N ILE A 494 0.02 18.96 24.03
CA ILE A 494 0.46 20.15 23.30
C ILE A 494 0.85 21.26 24.27
N LYS A 495 2.03 21.82 24.07
CA LYS A 495 2.52 23.01 24.76
C LYS A 495 2.26 24.24 23.90
N ASP A 496 1.49 25.19 24.43
CA ASP A 496 1.36 26.54 23.86
C ASP A 496 2.30 27.49 24.60
N PHE A 497 3.34 27.96 23.92
CA PHE A 497 4.31 28.90 24.48
C PHE A 497 3.76 30.32 24.64
N ALA A 498 2.69 30.69 23.92
CA ALA A 498 2.09 32.01 24.05
C ALA A 498 1.29 32.15 25.37
N THR A 499 0.63 31.07 25.80
CA THR A 499 -0.19 31.04 27.03
C THR A 499 0.51 30.36 28.19
N GLY A 500 1.57 29.57 27.93
CA GLY A 500 2.23 28.73 28.92
C GLY A 500 1.49 27.44 29.24
N ILE A 501 0.35 27.16 28.60
CA ILE A 501 -0.48 25.99 28.88
C ILE A 501 0.15 24.72 28.28
N LEU A 502 0.20 23.64 29.07
CA LEU A 502 0.43 22.28 28.61
C LEU A 502 -0.91 21.53 28.68
N HIS A 503 -1.45 21.11 27.54
CA HIS A 503 -2.76 20.48 27.45
C HIS A 503 -2.63 19.03 26.99
N ASN A 504 -3.33 18.11 27.66
CA ASN A 504 -3.32 16.70 27.31
C ASN A 504 -4.29 16.41 26.15
N LEU A 505 -3.76 16.05 24.98
CA LEU A 505 -4.57 15.71 23.80
C LEU A 505 -5.13 14.29 23.85
N THR A 506 -4.64 13.41 24.72
CA THR A 506 -5.20 12.05 24.87
C THR A 506 -6.56 12.04 25.57
N THR A 507 -6.94 13.14 26.22
CA THR A 507 -8.20 13.25 26.97
C THR A 507 -9.22 14.15 26.28
N ALA A 508 -8.79 15.28 25.72
CA ALA A 508 -9.67 16.22 25.04
C ALA A 508 -8.92 17.10 24.03
N PRO A 509 -9.61 17.63 23.01
CA PRO A 509 -9.04 18.64 22.12
C PRO A 509 -8.63 19.94 22.85
N TYR A 510 -7.62 20.64 22.33
CA TYR A 510 -7.15 21.93 22.84
C TYR A 510 -7.63 23.07 21.93
N ASN A 511 -8.38 24.03 22.49
CA ASN A 511 -8.85 25.20 21.75
C ASN A 511 -7.98 26.42 22.06
N PHE A 512 -7.66 27.20 21.03
CA PHE A 512 -6.89 28.43 21.15
C PHE A 512 -7.32 29.46 20.10
N SER A 513 -7.04 30.74 20.37
CA SER A 513 -7.37 31.82 19.44
C SER A 513 -6.14 32.32 18.69
N ILE A 514 -6.37 32.75 17.44
CA ILE A 514 -5.43 33.48 16.60
C ILE A 514 -6.07 34.82 16.25
N SER A 515 -5.38 35.91 16.63
CA SER A 515 -5.83 37.30 16.43
C SER A 515 -5.18 37.98 15.23
N GLN A 516 -4.10 37.41 14.67
CA GLN A 516 -3.42 37.91 13.48
C GLN A 516 -3.09 36.75 12.56
N SER A 517 -3.44 36.90 11.28
CA SER A 517 -3.12 35.93 10.23
C SER A 517 -1.60 35.83 10.02
N GLY A 518 -1.10 34.62 9.80
CA GLY A 518 0.29 34.36 9.48
C GLY A 518 0.75 32.95 9.84
N ALA A 519 2.05 32.71 9.65
CA ALA A 519 2.70 31.47 10.07
C ALA A 519 3.13 31.56 11.55
N LEU A 520 2.67 30.61 12.37
CA LEU A 520 3.08 30.45 13.75
C LEU A 520 4.01 29.24 13.87
N ARG A 521 5.32 29.48 13.87
CA ARG A 521 6.35 28.42 13.88
C ARG A 521 6.96 28.13 15.24
N ASN A 522 6.85 29.07 16.19
CA ASN A 522 7.52 28.99 17.50
C ASN A 522 6.52 28.95 18.67
N ARG A 523 5.24 28.65 18.40
CA ARG A 523 4.18 28.70 19.42
C ARG A 523 3.83 27.34 19.99
N PHE A 524 3.90 26.28 19.19
CA PHE A 524 3.38 24.98 19.58
C PHE A 524 4.45 23.88 19.53
N GLU A 525 4.37 22.98 20.48
CA GLU A 525 5.18 21.77 20.55
C GLU A 525 4.30 20.61 21.02
N VAL A 526 4.40 19.46 20.36
CA VAL A 526 3.80 18.22 20.82
C VAL A 526 4.81 17.50 21.71
N GLN A 527 4.34 17.05 22.86
CA GLN A 527 5.11 16.33 23.86
C GLN A 527 4.57 14.91 24.00
N PHE A 528 5.47 13.93 23.88
CA PHE A 528 5.18 12.52 24.05
C PHE A 528 5.79 12.07 25.37
N ASN A 529 4.96 12.05 26.42
CA ASN A 529 5.38 11.75 27.78
C ASN A 529 4.92 10.35 28.20
N GLY A 530 5.84 9.43 28.46
CA GLY A 530 5.48 8.10 28.93
C GLY A 530 6.61 7.09 28.78
N GLN A 531 6.29 5.82 29.04
CA GLN A 531 7.25 4.74 28.85
C GLN A 531 7.71 4.67 27.39
N ILE A 532 8.92 4.18 27.17
CA ILE A 532 9.51 3.94 25.86
C ILE A 532 9.15 2.51 25.44
N SER A 533 8.80 2.29 24.17
CA SER A 533 8.57 0.94 23.63
C SER A 533 9.86 0.14 23.66
N SER A 534 9.97 -0.82 24.59
CA SER A 534 11.09 -1.75 24.64
C SER A 534 10.93 -2.85 23.59
N THR A 535 11.38 -2.65 22.35
CA THR A 535 11.65 -3.77 21.43
C THR A 535 13.11 -4.20 21.41
N SER A 536 13.98 -3.51 22.14
CA SER A 536 15.19 -4.12 22.66
C SER A 536 14.97 -4.41 24.14
N ASN A 537 14.97 -5.69 24.52
CA ASN A 537 15.52 -6.06 25.82
C ASN A 537 17.05 -6.08 25.65
N PRO A 538 17.82 -5.01 25.90
CA PRO A 538 18.93 -5.22 26.78
C PRO A 538 18.28 -5.33 28.15
N THR A 539 18.45 -6.46 28.82
CA THR A 539 18.31 -6.48 30.27
C THR A 539 19.39 -5.54 30.82
N ILE A 540 19.20 -4.22 30.74
CA ILE A 540 19.94 -3.29 31.59
C ILE A 540 19.31 -3.49 32.94
N SER A 541 19.75 -4.54 33.63
CA SER A 541 19.64 -4.57 35.06
C SER A 541 20.37 -3.29 35.52
N PRO A 542 19.69 -2.32 36.14
CA PRO A 542 20.33 -1.06 36.45
C PRO A 542 21.48 -1.37 37.41
N LEU A 543 22.72 -1.13 37.00
CA LEU A 543 23.88 -1.25 37.87
C LEU A 543 23.62 -0.38 39.11
N TYR A 544 23.40 -1.02 40.26
CA TYR A 544 23.16 -0.33 41.52
C TYR A 544 24.34 -0.55 42.45
N VAL A 545 24.68 0.53 43.15
CA VAL A 545 25.72 0.57 44.18
C VAL A 545 25.06 1.05 45.45
N PHE A 546 25.05 0.22 46.48
CA PHE A 546 24.55 0.57 47.80
C PHE A 546 25.49 0.06 48.88
N ILE A 547 25.29 0.55 50.09
CA ILE A 547 26.08 0.15 51.25
C ILE A 547 25.14 -0.42 52.29
N THR A 548 25.48 -1.61 52.77
CA THR A 548 24.77 -2.26 53.87
C THR A 548 25.79 -2.94 54.78
N ASN A 549 25.58 -2.87 56.09
CA ASN A 549 26.48 -3.46 57.09
C ASN A 549 27.97 -3.10 56.88
N GLN A 550 28.26 -1.82 56.59
CA GLN A 550 29.61 -1.32 56.28
C GLN A 550 30.29 -2.03 55.08
N ARG A 551 29.51 -2.61 54.16
CA ARG A 551 30.03 -3.20 52.92
C ARG A 551 29.47 -2.49 51.71
N LEU A 552 30.34 -2.15 50.77
CA LEU A 552 29.93 -1.74 49.44
C LEU A 552 29.40 -2.97 48.70
N GLN A 553 28.20 -2.87 48.16
CA GLN A 553 27.61 -3.90 47.29
C GLN A 553 27.34 -3.31 45.91
N ILE A 554 27.68 -4.08 44.89
CA ILE A 554 27.45 -3.77 43.48
C ILE A 554 26.61 -4.91 42.93
N GLY A 555 25.46 -4.58 42.35
CA GLY A 555 24.57 -5.56 41.74
C GLY A 555 23.93 -4.99 40.48
N GLY A 556 23.20 -5.85 39.76
CA GLY A 556 22.64 -5.50 38.46
C GLY A 556 23.65 -5.57 37.31
N LEU A 557 24.70 -6.37 37.43
CA LEU A 557 25.57 -6.71 36.29
C LEU A 557 24.96 -7.88 35.52
N ASP A 558 24.89 -7.77 34.20
CA ASP A 558 24.63 -8.91 33.32
C ASP A 558 25.95 -9.62 32.97
N ASP A 559 25.88 -10.82 32.36
CA ASP A 559 27.08 -11.62 32.01
C ASP A 559 28.02 -10.94 31.00
N THR A 560 27.58 -9.83 30.39
CA THR A 560 28.32 -9.07 29.38
C THR A 560 28.96 -7.79 29.91
N GLU A 561 28.58 -7.32 31.11
CA GLU A 561 29.15 -6.14 31.75
C GLU A 561 30.14 -6.51 32.85
N LYS A 562 31.44 -6.25 32.61
CA LYS A 562 32.50 -6.51 33.59
C LYS A 562 32.90 -5.22 34.30
N ILE A 563 33.04 -5.30 35.62
CA ILE A 563 33.67 -4.22 36.40
C ILE A 563 35.15 -4.18 36.04
N LYS A 564 35.68 -3.00 35.70
CA LYS A 564 37.10 -2.74 35.47
C LYS A 564 37.79 -2.16 36.70
N LEU A 565 37.10 -1.27 37.42
CA LEU A 565 37.66 -0.50 38.53
C LEU A 565 36.62 -0.23 39.60
N ILE A 566 37.03 -0.43 40.85
CA ILE A 566 36.31 0.03 42.04
C ILE A 566 37.24 0.95 42.81
N GLU A 567 36.82 2.19 43.03
CA GLU A 567 37.55 3.14 43.86
C GLU A 567 36.65 3.78 44.90
N ILE A 568 37.22 4.04 46.07
CA ILE A 568 36.58 4.81 47.13
C ILE A 568 37.47 5.99 47.44
N VAL A 569 36.87 7.16 47.43
CA VAL A 569 37.55 8.45 47.58
C VAL A 569 36.92 9.18 48.75
N ASP A 570 37.72 9.73 49.66
CA ASP A 570 37.21 10.59 50.73
C ASP A 570 36.83 12.00 50.19
N ILE A 571 36.20 12.82 51.05
CA ILE A 571 35.76 14.17 50.65
C ILE A 571 36.91 15.12 50.26
N THR A 572 38.15 14.81 50.63
CA THR A 572 39.33 15.60 50.25
C THR A 572 39.87 15.22 48.88
N GLY A 573 39.30 14.18 48.25
CA GLY A 573 39.76 13.64 46.96
C GLY A 573 40.84 12.57 47.09
N LYS A 574 41.20 12.14 48.31
CA LYS A 574 42.18 11.07 48.52
C LYS A 574 41.51 9.71 48.29
N VAL A 575 42.11 8.91 47.43
CA VAL A 575 41.69 7.52 47.19
C VAL A 575 42.06 6.68 48.43
N VAL A 576 41.04 6.15 49.11
CA VAL A 576 41.20 5.28 50.30
C VAL A 576 41.08 3.79 49.95
N TYR A 577 40.51 3.47 48.79
CA TYR A 577 40.47 2.12 48.23
C TYR A 577 40.55 2.18 46.70
N SER A 578 41.30 1.27 46.08
CA SER A 578 41.30 1.07 44.64
C SER A 578 41.54 -0.41 44.32
N ARG A 579 40.71 -0.99 43.45
CA ARG A 579 40.88 -2.34 42.93
C ARG A 579 40.57 -2.37 41.43
N ARG A 580 41.55 -2.78 40.65
CA ARG A 580 41.37 -3.14 39.24
C ARG A 580 40.99 -4.62 39.14
N MET A 581 40.03 -4.91 38.26
CA MET A 581 39.46 -6.24 38.08
C MET A 581 39.81 -6.69 36.65
N GLU A 582 40.98 -7.29 36.46
CA GLU A 582 41.44 -7.76 35.15
C GLU A 582 40.85 -9.15 34.82
N GLY A 583 39.55 -9.17 34.47
CA GLY A 583 38.90 -10.37 33.91
C GLY A 583 38.25 -11.34 34.91
N GLU A 584 38.20 -11.02 36.20
CA GLU A 584 37.41 -11.79 37.19
C GLU A 584 35.90 -11.62 36.95
N SER A 585 35.15 -12.73 36.91
CA SER A 585 33.70 -12.74 36.65
C SER A 585 32.83 -12.66 37.92
N THR A 586 33.42 -12.70 39.11
CA THR A 586 32.69 -12.71 40.38
C THR A 586 33.08 -11.53 41.27
N TYR A 587 32.12 -10.62 41.48
CA TYR A 587 32.25 -9.52 42.44
C TYR A 587 32.27 -10.05 43.88
N GLN A 588 33.16 -9.52 44.71
CA GLN A 588 33.18 -9.72 46.17
C GLN A 588 32.93 -8.38 46.87
N PRO A 589 31.97 -8.29 47.82
CA PRO A 589 31.69 -7.06 48.56
C PRO A 589 32.91 -6.48 49.27
N VAL A 590 33.12 -5.16 49.12
CA VAL A 590 34.25 -4.44 49.75
C VAL A 590 33.87 -4.01 51.16
N GLU A 591 34.63 -4.45 52.16
CA GLU A 591 34.50 -3.99 53.55
C GLU A 591 34.97 -2.53 53.70
N LEU A 592 34.19 -1.71 54.38
CA LEU A 592 34.38 -0.27 54.52
C LEU A 592 34.77 0.12 55.95
N ASN A 593 35.92 -0.39 56.40
CA ASN A 593 36.49 -0.09 57.72
C ASN A 593 37.23 1.26 57.75
N TYR A 594 36.54 2.34 57.38
CA TYR A 594 37.09 3.70 57.32
C TYR A 594 36.44 4.60 58.38
N ASN A 595 37.10 5.71 58.71
CA ASN A 595 36.57 6.68 59.69
C ASN A 595 35.23 7.26 59.24
N GLN A 596 34.39 7.66 60.21
CA GLN A 596 33.11 8.33 59.94
C GLN A 596 33.32 9.54 59.03
N GLY A 597 32.53 9.62 57.96
CA GLY A 597 32.70 10.68 56.96
C GLY A 597 32.01 10.40 55.64
N VAL A 598 32.04 11.40 54.77
CA VAL A 598 31.49 11.33 53.41
C VAL A 598 32.55 10.76 52.46
N TYR A 599 32.15 9.78 51.67
CA TYR A 599 32.98 9.14 50.65
C TYR A 599 32.23 9.08 49.31
N PHE A 600 32.98 8.84 48.25
CA PHE A 600 32.48 8.61 46.90
C PHE A 600 33.00 7.26 46.40
N ALA A 601 32.09 6.35 46.01
CA ALA A 601 32.42 5.13 45.28
C ALA A 601 32.39 5.41 43.79
N ARG A 602 33.52 5.26 43.10
CA ARG A 602 33.65 5.33 41.64
C ARG A 602 33.79 3.91 41.09
N ILE A 603 32.80 3.46 40.33
CA ILE A 603 32.78 2.16 39.67
C ILE A 603 32.87 2.38 38.16
N VAL A 604 33.85 1.76 37.51
CA VAL A 604 33.99 1.79 36.05
C VAL A 604 33.78 0.38 35.52
N THR A 605 32.92 0.24 34.52
CA THR A 605 32.69 -1.02 33.79
C THR A 605 33.15 -0.89 32.34
N ASP A 606 32.97 -1.94 31.55
CA ASP A 606 33.16 -1.88 30.09
C ASP A 606 32.25 -0.85 29.40
N ARG A 607 31.07 -0.56 29.94
CA ARG A 607 30.02 0.24 29.28
C ARG A 607 29.80 1.62 29.89
N GLN A 608 30.08 1.78 31.19
CA GLN A 608 29.69 2.99 31.93
C GLN A 608 30.58 3.26 33.14
N GLN A 609 30.43 4.46 33.70
CA GLN A 609 31.02 4.85 34.97
C GLN A 609 29.93 5.39 35.91
N ILE A 610 29.91 4.90 37.14
CA ILE A 610 29.01 5.37 38.20
C ILE A 610 29.82 5.98 39.34
N ILE A 611 29.35 7.12 39.84
CA ILE A 611 29.85 7.71 41.09
C ILE A 611 28.68 7.80 42.07
N ARG A 612 28.84 7.20 43.26
CA ARG A 612 27.88 7.31 44.35
C ARG A 612 28.52 7.92 45.58
N LYS A 613 27.92 9.01 46.06
CA LYS A 613 28.21 9.60 47.37
C LYS A 613 27.55 8.75 48.45
N PHE A 614 28.26 8.47 49.53
CA PHE A 614 27.72 7.82 50.71
C PHE A 614 28.35 8.37 52.00
N LEU A 615 27.68 8.12 53.12
CA LEU A 615 28.12 8.50 54.46
C LEU A 615 28.37 7.21 55.24
N LEU A 616 29.57 7.03 55.77
CA LEU A 616 29.83 6.01 56.79
C LEU A 616 29.54 6.64 58.14
N ASN A 617 28.58 6.10 58.87
CA ASN A 617 28.28 6.39 60.27
C ASN A 617 28.59 5.12 61.07
N GLN A 618 29.26 5.23 62.23
CA GLN A 618 29.43 4.08 63.12
C GLN A 618 28.09 3.60 63.66
#